data_AF-A0A9E3G101-F1
#
_entry.id   AF-A0A9E3G101-F1
#
_cell.length_a   1.000
_cell.length_b   1.000
_cell.length_c   1.000
_cell.angle_alpha   90.00
_cell.angle_beta   90.00
_cell.angle_gamma   90.00
#
_symmetry.space_group_name_H-M   'P 1'
#
loop_
_entity.id
_entity.type
_entity.pdbx_description
1 polymer ?
#
loop_
_entity_poly.entity_id
_entity_poly.type
_entity_poly.pdbx_seq_one_letter_code
_entity_poly.pdbx_strand_id
1 'polypeptide(L)'
;MSYAYKIENGRQLLVDNEGDQTRVSLGQGDGGSQQQSQGNSFETGSWSQAPALFQAGQDLILRVETKDGARFIRVRGDDTQLLNGEPDLGQAKQLNRTESDQPAGMKPMKPMEPMKPMEPMKPMKPMS
;
A
#
# COMPACT_ATOMS: atom_id res chain seq x y z
N MET A 1 -10.41 1.17 -4.11
CA MET A 1 -10.80 1.34 -2.69
C MET A 1 -9.56 1.12 -1.86
N SER A 2 -9.33 1.94 -0.83
CA SER A 2 -8.11 1.85 -0.01
C SER A 2 -8.46 1.88 1.48
N TYR A 3 -7.71 1.12 2.25
CA TYR A 3 -7.91 0.93 3.68
C TYR A 3 -6.59 1.04 4.44
N ALA A 4 -6.70 1.50 5.67
CA ALA A 4 -5.62 1.65 6.61
C ALA A 4 -5.84 0.75 7.83
N TYR A 5 -4.78 0.10 8.28
CA TYR A 5 -4.77 -0.64 9.54
C TYR A 5 -3.65 -0.13 10.41
N LYS A 6 -4.01 0.39 11.59
CA LYS A 6 -3.02 0.72 12.61
C LYS A 6 -2.44 -0.57 13.16
N ILE A 7 -1.13 -0.69 13.09
CA ILE A 7 -0.38 -1.81 13.65
C ILE A 7 0.51 -1.27 14.77
N GLU A 8 1.27 -2.15 15.41
CA GLU A 8 2.11 -1.78 16.55
C GLU A 8 3.22 -0.78 16.15
N ASN A 9 3.75 -0.07 17.14
CA ASN A 9 4.87 0.87 17.00
C ASN A 9 4.59 2.08 16.09
N GLY A 10 3.33 2.54 16.03
CA GLY A 10 2.95 3.71 15.21
C GLY A 10 2.97 3.45 13.71
N ARG A 11 3.21 2.20 13.28
CA ARG A 11 3.19 1.82 11.88
C ARG A 11 1.75 1.61 11.40
N GLN A 12 1.59 1.63 10.09
CA GLN A 12 0.33 1.40 9.41
C GLN A 12 0.52 0.54 8.18
N LEU A 13 -0.39 -0.42 7.98
CA LEU A 13 -0.54 -1.13 6.71
C LEU A 13 -1.59 -0.42 5.87
N LEU A 14 -1.19 0.07 4.70
CA LEU A 14 -2.10 0.53 3.64
C LEU A 14 -2.39 -0.66 2.73
N VAL A 15 -3.66 -0.81 2.38
CA VAL A 15 -4.13 -1.87 1.49
C VAL A 15 -5.08 -1.26 0.48
N ASP A 16 -4.80 -1.44 -0.79
CA ASP A 16 -5.57 -0.89 -1.90
C ASP A 16 -5.93 -1.96 -2.92
N ASN A 17 -7.13 -1.80 -3.47
CA ASN A 17 -7.62 -2.60 -4.57
C ASN A 17 -7.44 -1.85 -5.90
N GLU A 18 -6.65 -2.42 -6.80
CA GLU A 18 -6.44 -1.96 -8.17
C GLU A 18 -6.91 -3.03 -9.15
N GLY A 19 -8.22 -3.10 -9.38
CA GLY A 19 -8.85 -4.10 -10.26
C GLY A 19 -8.88 -5.49 -9.61
N ASP A 20 -8.02 -6.39 -10.09
CA ASP A 20 -7.84 -7.74 -9.55
C ASP A 20 -6.56 -7.88 -8.70
N GLN A 21 -5.86 -6.75 -8.51
CA GLN A 21 -4.65 -6.68 -7.71
C GLN A 21 -4.94 -6.12 -6.32
N THR A 22 -4.51 -6.84 -5.29
CA THR A 22 -4.36 -6.29 -3.94
C THR A 22 -2.94 -5.77 -3.81
N ARG A 23 -2.80 -4.49 -3.54
CA ARG A 23 -1.53 -3.91 -3.20
C ARG A 23 -1.49 -3.61 -1.70
N VAL A 24 -0.32 -3.82 -1.12
CA VAL A 24 -0.05 -3.66 0.31
C VAL A 24 1.20 -2.84 0.48
N SER A 25 1.19 -1.90 1.42
CA SER A 25 2.34 -1.04 1.68
C SER A 25 2.42 -0.73 3.17
N LEU A 26 3.63 -0.80 3.70
CA LEU A 26 3.90 -0.64 5.12
C LEU A 26 4.60 0.69 5.34
N GLY A 27 4.04 1.53 6.21
CA GLY A 27 4.55 2.88 6.46
C GLY A 27 4.34 3.33 7.90
N GLN A 28 4.67 4.59 8.18
CA GLN A 28 4.38 5.26 9.45
C GLN A 28 2.96 5.84 9.42
N GLY A 29 2.22 5.75 10.53
CA GLY A 29 0.79 6.06 10.61
C GLY A 29 0.41 7.54 10.68
N ASP A 30 1.38 8.45 10.75
CA ASP A 30 1.13 9.84 11.09
C ASP A 30 1.85 10.80 10.12
N GLY A 31 1.24 11.09 8.97
CA GLY A 31 1.31 12.37 8.24
C GLY A 31 2.66 13.00 7.84
N GLY A 32 3.80 12.37 8.11
CA GLY A 32 5.14 12.90 7.84
C GLY A 32 5.72 12.32 6.56
N SER A 33 5.53 13.04 5.44
CA SER A 33 6.34 13.02 4.21
C SER A 33 6.84 11.67 3.69
N GLN A 34 6.19 11.19 2.62
CA GLN A 34 6.79 10.54 1.44
C GLN A 34 7.96 9.55 1.67
N GLN A 35 7.97 8.77 2.75
CA GLN A 35 8.85 7.61 2.75
C GLN A 35 8.32 6.64 1.70
N GLN A 36 9.14 6.36 0.68
CA GLN A 36 8.85 5.45 -0.42
C GLN A 36 8.51 4.08 0.16
N SER A 37 7.24 3.90 0.53
CA SER A 37 6.75 2.66 1.07
C SER A 37 6.68 1.74 -0.14
N GLN A 38 7.66 0.85 -0.28
CA GLN A 38 7.68 -0.15 -1.34
C GLN A 38 6.44 -1.01 -1.14
N GLY A 39 5.46 -0.81 -2.01
CA GLY A 39 4.22 -1.57 -1.99
C GLY A 39 4.37 -2.82 -2.84
N ASN A 40 3.97 -3.96 -2.31
CA ASN A 40 3.91 -5.21 -3.07
C ASN A 40 2.51 -5.38 -3.64
N SER A 41 2.41 -5.91 -4.85
CA SER A 41 1.14 -6.19 -5.52
C SER A 41 0.96 -7.69 -5.67
N PHE A 42 -0.26 -8.17 -5.45
CA PHE A 42 -0.63 -9.58 -5.53
C PHE A 42 -1.91 -9.74 -6.33
N GLU A 43 -1.92 -10.70 -7.25
CA GLU A 43 -3.13 -11.08 -7.98
C GLU A 43 -4.04 -11.89 -7.06
N THR A 44 -4.98 -11.21 -6.40
CA THR A 44 -5.95 -11.84 -5.50
C THR A 44 -7.31 -12.04 -6.16
N GLY A 45 -7.58 -11.27 -7.21
CA GLY A 45 -8.92 -11.09 -7.78
C GLY A 45 -9.66 -9.91 -7.15
N SER A 46 -10.75 -9.51 -7.81
CA SER A 46 -11.64 -8.45 -7.37
C SER A 46 -12.26 -8.72 -5.99
N TRP A 47 -12.15 -7.74 -5.10
CA TRP A 47 -12.72 -7.83 -3.75
C TRP A 47 -14.26 -7.89 -3.78
N SER A 48 -14.84 -8.79 -3.01
CA SER A 48 -16.28 -8.87 -2.77
C SER A 48 -16.71 -8.06 -1.53
N GLN A 49 -15.78 -7.80 -0.61
CA GLN A 49 -15.96 -6.99 0.60
C GLN A 49 -14.64 -6.39 1.05
N ALA A 50 -14.70 -5.47 2.02
CA ALA A 50 -13.50 -4.86 2.59
C ALA A 50 -12.60 -5.94 3.25
N PRO A 51 -11.27 -5.91 3.02
CA PRO A 51 -10.37 -6.90 3.59
C PRO A 51 -10.35 -6.82 5.12
N ALA A 52 -9.88 -7.88 5.76
CA ALA A 52 -9.70 -7.94 7.21
C ALA A 52 -8.23 -8.25 7.52
N LEU A 53 -7.67 -7.56 8.52
CA LEU A 53 -6.31 -7.81 8.98
C LEU A 53 -6.36 -8.48 10.35
N PHE A 54 -5.63 -9.57 10.50
CA PHE A 54 -5.52 -10.34 11.72
C PHE A 54 -4.08 -10.34 12.22
N GLN A 55 -3.89 -10.20 13.52
CA GLN A 55 -2.61 -10.36 14.19
C GLN A 55 -2.52 -11.76 14.81
N ALA A 56 -1.64 -12.60 14.28
CA ALA A 56 -1.40 -13.98 14.69
C ALA A 56 0.06 -14.11 15.19
N GLY A 57 0.29 -13.87 16.48
CA GLY A 57 1.64 -13.79 17.03
C GLY A 57 2.44 -12.65 16.41
N GLN A 58 3.55 -12.97 15.72
CA GLN A 58 4.39 -12.00 15.02
C GLN A 58 3.95 -11.72 13.57
N ASP A 59 2.97 -12.49 13.07
CA ASP A 59 2.48 -12.36 11.72
C ASP A 59 1.23 -11.48 11.68
N LEU A 60 1.15 -10.66 10.65
CA LEU A 60 -0.10 -10.04 10.22
C LEU A 60 -0.63 -10.81 9.01
N ILE A 61 -1.88 -11.24 9.07
CA ILE A 61 -2.56 -11.96 8.00
C ILE A 61 -3.67 -11.08 7.45
N LEU A 62 -3.49 -10.61 6.22
CA LEU A 62 -4.53 -9.92 5.46
C LEU A 62 -5.38 -10.97 4.74
N ARG A 63 -6.67 -11.03 5.10
CA ARG A 63 -7.68 -11.82 4.41
C ARG A 63 -8.40 -10.94 3.41
N VAL A 64 -8.34 -11.34 2.15
CA VAL A 64 -9.05 -10.71 1.03
C VAL A 64 -10.13 -11.66 0.56
N GLU A 65 -11.36 -11.19 0.59
CA GLU A 65 -12.53 -11.95 0.13
C GLU A 65 -12.79 -11.60 -1.33
N THR A 66 -12.78 -12.61 -2.20
CA THR A 66 -13.01 -12.43 -3.64
C THR A 66 -14.10 -13.38 -4.13
N LYS A 67 -14.47 -13.26 -5.40
CA LYS A 67 -15.48 -14.15 -6.01
C LYS A 67 -15.02 -15.61 -6.07
N ASP A 68 -13.72 -15.85 -6.15
CA ASP A 68 -13.11 -17.18 -6.29
C ASP A 68 -12.63 -17.75 -4.94
N GLY A 69 -13.08 -17.15 -3.84
CA GLY A 69 -12.77 -17.54 -2.46
C GLY A 69 -11.74 -16.64 -1.78
N ALA A 70 -11.51 -16.90 -0.49
CA ALA A 70 -10.59 -16.10 0.30
C ALA A 70 -9.13 -16.27 -0.18
N ARG A 71 -8.38 -15.17 -0.16
CA ARG A 71 -6.93 -15.11 -0.38
C ARG A 71 -6.27 -14.51 0.86
N PHE A 72 -5.07 -14.99 1.17
CA PHE A 72 -4.37 -14.62 2.39
C PHE A 72 -2.98 -14.09 2.05
N ILE A 73 -2.65 -12.89 2.53
CA ILE A 73 -1.32 -12.30 2.41
C ILE A 73 -0.74 -12.19 3.82
N ARG A 74 0.43 -12.78 4.02
CA ARG A 74 1.19 -12.62 5.27
C ARG A 74 2.10 -11.41 5.16
N VAL A 75 2.17 -10.64 6.23
CA VAL A 75 3.13 -9.54 6.43
C VAL A 75 3.93 -9.84 7.70
N ARG A 76 5.26 -9.92 7.57
CA ARG A 76 6.20 -10.17 8.68
C ARG A 76 7.39 -9.22 8.57
N GLY A 77 7.53 -8.30 9.52
CA GLY A 77 8.58 -7.28 9.45
C GLY A 77 8.32 -6.34 8.28
N ASP A 78 9.13 -6.46 7.22
CA ASP A 78 8.98 -5.77 5.94
C ASP A 78 8.70 -6.75 4.78
N ASP A 79 8.68 -8.05 5.06
CA ASP A 79 8.38 -9.08 4.07
C ASP A 79 6.86 -9.25 3.91
N THR A 80 6.42 -9.41 2.66
CA THR A 80 5.03 -9.70 2.33
C THR A 80 4.94 -10.84 1.33
N GLN A 81 4.02 -11.77 1.58
CA GLN A 81 3.90 -13.00 0.80
C GLN A 81 2.45 -13.44 0.66
N LEU A 82 2.04 -13.78 -0.57
CA LEU A 82 0.77 -14.48 -0.81
C LEU A 82 0.88 -15.94 -0.33
N LEU A 83 -0.09 -16.37 0.47
CA LEU A 83 -0.17 -17.74 0.97
C LEU A 83 -0.98 -18.63 0.03
N ASN A 84 -0.58 -19.90 -0.07
CA ASN A 84 -1.26 -20.91 -0.89
C ASN A 84 -2.49 -21.55 -0.21
N GLY A 85 -2.87 -21.07 0.99
CA GLY A 85 -3.98 -21.62 1.76
C GLY A 85 -4.30 -20.76 2.99
N GLU A 86 -5.37 -21.10 3.67
CA GLU A 86 -5.79 -20.43 4.91
C GLU A 86 -4.81 -20.76 6.05
N PRO A 87 -4.15 -19.76 6.66
CA PRO A 87 -3.33 -19.96 7.84
C PRO A 87 -4.22 -20.19 9.08
N ASP A 88 -3.66 -20.75 10.15
CA ASP A 88 -4.36 -20.85 11.43
C ASP A 88 -4.60 -19.45 12.03
N LEU A 89 -5.88 -19.08 12.15
CA LEU A 89 -6.33 -17.82 12.75
C LEU A 89 -7.03 -18.02 14.09
N GLY A 90 -6.99 -19.22 14.69
CA GLY A 90 -7.80 -19.58 15.86
C GLY A 90 -7.56 -18.72 17.11
N GLN A 91 -6.39 -18.10 17.24
CA GLN A 91 -6.04 -17.16 18.31
C GLN A 91 -5.71 -15.76 17.77
N ALA A 92 -6.00 -15.49 16.49
CA ALA A 92 -5.63 -14.24 15.86
C ALA A 92 -6.60 -13.11 16.26
N LYS A 93 -6.05 -11.94 16.56
CA LYS A 93 -6.84 -10.75 16.87
C LYS A 93 -7.11 -9.95 15.60
N GLN A 94 -8.37 -9.70 15.28
CA GLN A 94 -8.69 -8.79 14.18
C GLN A 94 -8.35 -7.34 14.55
N LEU A 95 -7.64 -6.65 13.67
CA LEU A 95 -7.28 -5.24 13.83
C LEU A 95 -8.34 -4.31 13.23
N ASN A 96 -8.45 -3.12 13.81
CA ASN A 96 -9.40 -2.12 13.36
C ASN A 96 -8.96 -1.54 12.02
N ARG A 97 -9.92 -1.44 11.11
CA ARG A 97 -9.76 -0.87 9.78
C ARG A 97 -10.36 0.54 9.74
N THR A 98 -9.69 1.44 9.04
CA THR A 98 -10.22 2.75 8.66
C THR A 98 -10.17 2.89 7.15
N GLU A 99 -11.14 3.58 6.56
CA GLU A 99 -11.06 4.01 5.15
C GLU A 99 -9.90 4.98 4.97
N SER A 100 -9.23 4.91 3.83
CA SER A 100 -8.10 5.77 3.50
C SER A 100 -8.23 6.29 2.08
N ASP A 101 -7.94 7.56 1.87
CA ASP A 101 -7.79 8.15 0.53
C ASP A 101 -6.37 7.96 -0.02
N GLN A 102 -5.45 7.46 0.80
CA GLN A 102 -4.08 7.20 0.38
C GLN A 102 -3.97 5.82 -0.31
N PRO A 103 -3.43 5.74 -1.54
CA PRO A 103 -3.09 4.46 -2.15
C PRO A 103 -1.93 3.81 -1.38
N ALA A 104 -1.84 2.48 -1.40
CA ALA A 104 -0.66 1.82 -0.86
C ALA A 104 0.48 2.01 -1.86
N GLY A 105 1.51 2.76 -1.51
CA GLY A 105 2.62 3.07 -2.41
C GLY A 105 2.27 4.02 -3.57
N MET A 106 3.30 4.44 -4.31
CA MET A 106 3.13 5.33 -5.46
C MET A 106 2.71 4.54 -6.69
N LYS A 107 1.80 5.09 -7.50
CA LYS A 107 1.68 4.66 -8.91
C LYS A 107 2.96 5.07 -9.63
N PRO A 108 3.51 4.27 -10.56
CA PRO A 108 4.67 4.68 -11.34
C PRO A 108 4.39 6.06 -11.96
N MET A 109 5.19 7.06 -11.62
CA MET A 109 5.12 8.35 -12.30
C MET A 109 5.43 8.09 -13.77
N LYS A 110 4.56 8.55 -14.68
CA LYS A 110 4.87 8.54 -16.11
C LYS A 110 6.18 9.32 -16.33
N PRO A 111 7.08 8.86 -17.23
CA PRO A 111 8.26 9.62 -17.59
C PRO A 111 7.86 11.05 -17.97
N MET A 112 8.49 12.07 -17.39
CA MET A 112 8.27 13.44 -17.81
C MET A 112 8.68 13.55 -19.28
N GLU A 113 7.81 14.12 -20.11
CA GLU A 113 8.17 14.41 -21.49
C GLU A 113 9.37 15.37 -21.52
N PRO A 114 10.29 15.22 -22.50
CA PRO A 114 11.46 16.08 -22.59
C PRO A 114 11.02 17.56 -22.63
N MET A 115 11.46 18.33 -21.64
CA MET A 115 11.26 19.78 -21.66
C MET A 115 11.98 20.35 -22.88
N LYS A 116 11.28 21.21 -23.64
CA LYS A 116 11.92 21.94 -24.75
C LYS A 116 13.07 22.80 -24.18
N PRO A 117 14.19 22.92 -24.91
CA PRO A 117 15.28 23.81 -24.49
C PRO A 117 14.74 25.23 -24.28
N MET A 118 14.97 25.79 -23.10
CA MET A 118 14.69 27.21 -22.86
C MET A 118 15.65 28.04 -23.72
N GLU A 119 15.12 29.05 -24.42
CA GLU A 119 15.96 29.97 -25.18
C GLU A 119 16.87 30.77 -24.23
N PRO A 120 18.10 31.12 -24.66
CA PRO A 120 19.03 31.89 -23.84
C PRO A 120 18.40 33.22 -23.44
N MET A 121 18.29 33.46 -22.13
CA MET A 121 17.91 34.79 -21.64
C MET A 121 18.96 35.80 -22.09
N LYS A 122 18.53 36.84 -22.81
CA LYS A 122 19.41 37.92 -23.24
C LYS A 122 19.99 38.62 -22.00
N PRO A 123 21.29 38.99 -22.02
CA PRO A 123 21.90 39.69 -20.90
C PRO A 123 21.15 41.00 -20.64
N MET A 124 20.66 41.19 -19.41
CA MET A 124 20.19 42.50 -18.96
C MET A 124 21.40 43.44 -18.92
N LYS A 125 21.30 44.55 -19.64
CA LYS A 125 22.34 45.59 -19.60
C LYS A 125 22.39 46.17 -18.17
N PRO A 126 23.59 46.37 -17.59
CA PRO A 126 23.69 47.10 -16.34
C PRO A 126 23.17 48.52 -16.56
N MET A 127 22.30 48.99 -15.66
CA MET A 127 21.96 50.41 -15.59
C MET A 127 23.19 51.13 -15.04
N SER A 128 23.70 52.10 -15.81
CA SER A 128 24.66 53.11 -15.34
C SER A 128 23.95 54.19 -14.55
#